data_AF-A0A9E6VXA4-F1
#
_entry.id   AF-A0A9E6VXA4-F1
#
_cell.length_a   1.000
_cell.length_b   1.000
_cell.length_c   1.000
_cell.angle_alpha   90.00
_cell.angle_beta   90.00
_cell.angle_gamma   90.00
#
_symmetry.space_group_name_H-M   'P 1'
#
loop_
_entity.id
_entity.type
_entity.pdbx_description
1 polymer ?
#
loop_
_entity_poly.entity_id
_entity_poly.type
_entity_poly.pdbx_seq_one_letter_code
_entity_poly.pdbx_strand_id
1 'polypeptide(L)'
;MGVDARQLAATFFLVAALIVISAMLGRELEVVNIVVLSTMVVIAMGLGLWYLIFHGLRHTVSGNVDLLTDVIAASPEGRLLTTKDGRFVFSNGAFLRLFDLPSKGAGKTLRDIFTEDAGALEKIDALLKTAVYDGSTERRVDIRTGTGRWLSILAHSVDVLPDYIIWYV
;
A
#
# COMPACT_ATOMS: atom_id res chain seq x y z
N MET A 1 8.37 -19.48 11.70
CA MET A 1 8.67 -18.82 12.98
C MET A 1 9.21 -17.43 12.65
N GLY A 2 8.32 -16.42 12.55
CA GLY A 2 8.72 -15.05 12.27
C GLY A 2 9.06 -14.36 13.58
N VAL A 3 10.29 -13.86 13.73
CA VAL A 3 10.65 -13.05 14.88
C VAL A 3 9.92 -11.72 14.77
N ASP A 4 9.11 -11.40 15.78
CA ASP A 4 8.26 -10.22 15.80
C ASP A 4 9.15 -8.96 15.74
N ALA A 5 8.87 -8.02 14.83
CA ALA A 5 9.73 -6.85 14.59
C ALA A 5 9.94 -6.01 15.87
N ARG A 6 8.95 -6.06 16.78
CA ARG A 6 9.04 -5.48 18.13
C ARG A 6 10.10 -6.15 18.99
N GLN A 7 10.26 -7.47 18.92
CA GLN A 7 11.28 -8.21 19.65
C GLN A 7 12.68 -7.91 19.13
N LEU A 8 12.85 -7.79 17.81
CA LEU A 8 14.14 -7.38 17.22
C LEU A 8 14.53 -5.97 17.68
N ALA A 9 13.62 -5.00 17.59
CA ALA A 9 13.88 -3.64 18.04
C ALA A 9 14.19 -3.55 19.55
N ALA A 10 13.43 -4.27 20.38
CA ALA A 10 13.68 -4.35 21.82
C ALA A 10 15.05 -4.97 22.11
N THR A 11 15.47 -5.98 21.35
CA THR A 11 16.77 -6.64 21.49
C THR A 11 17.90 -5.68 21.13
N PHE A 12 17.80 -4.95 20.02
CA PHE A 12 18.79 -3.94 19.64
C PHE A 12 18.90 -2.81 20.67
N PHE A 13 17.76 -2.33 21.19
CA PHE A 13 17.75 -1.31 22.23
C PHE A 13 18.40 -1.81 23.52
N LEU A 14 18.11 -3.04 23.93
CA LEU A 14 18.68 -3.66 25.13
C LEU A 14 20.20 -3.86 24.99
N VAL A 15 20.68 -4.30 23.82
CA VAL A 15 22.11 -4.44 23.52
C VAL A 15 22.81 -3.08 23.56
N ALA A 16 22.22 -2.04 22.94
CA ALA A 16 22.78 -0.69 22.98
C ALA A 16 22.86 -0.14 24.41
N ALA A 17 21.81 -0.33 25.21
CA ALA A 17 21.79 0.08 26.62
C ALA A 17 22.86 -0.66 27.45
N LEU A 18 23.02 -1.97 27.24
CA LEU A 18 24.07 -2.77 27.89
C LEU A 18 25.49 -2.30 27.53
N ILE A 19 25.72 -1.92 26.26
CA ILE A 19 27.01 -1.39 25.82
C ILE A 19 27.31 -0.04 26.51
N VAL A 20 26.32 0.83 26.64
CA VAL A 20 26.46 2.12 27.36
C VAL A 20 26.72 1.90 28.85
N ILE A 21 25.98 1.00 29.50
CA ILE A 21 26.15 0.68 30.92
C ILE A 21 27.54 0.08 31.15
N SER A 22 27.99 -0.84 30.29
CA SER A 22 29.32 -1.43 30.36
C SER A 22 30.44 -0.39 30.16
N ALA A 23 30.25 0.57 29.24
CA ALA A 23 31.17 1.68 29.04
C ALA A 23 31.19 2.68 30.21
N MET A 24 30.06 2.90 30.89
CA MET A 24 30.02 3.74 32.11
C MET A 24 30.66 3.06 33.32
N LEU A 25 30.56 1.73 33.44
CA LEU A 25 31.25 0.96 34.50
C LEU A 25 32.75 0.80 34.22
N GLY A 26 33.16 0.74 32.95
CA GLY A 26 34.55 0.70 32.50
C GLY A 26 35.26 2.04 32.68
N ARG A 27 35.64 2.36 33.91
CA ARG A 27 36.24 3.64 34.37
C ARG A 27 37.62 4.00 33.77
N GLU A 28 38.06 3.32 32.71
CA GLU A 28 39.37 3.52 32.05
C GLU A 28 39.26 4.01 30.60
N LEU A 29 38.06 4.34 30.12
CA LEU A 29 37.87 4.79 28.74
C LEU A 29 38.20 6.29 28.62
N GLU A 30 39.24 6.61 27.84
CA GLU A 30 39.55 7.98 27.41
C GLU A 30 38.31 8.66 26.82
N VAL A 31 38.20 9.98 26.97
CA VAL A 31 37.07 10.82 26.51
C VAL A 31 36.66 10.52 25.06
N VAL A 32 37.62 10.16 24.20
CA VAL A 32 37.40 9.77 22.81
C VAL A 32 36.48 8.55 22.68
N ASN A 33 36.67 7.52 23.51
CA ASN A 33 35.84 6.31 23.46
C ASN A 33 34.41 6.59 23.92
N ILE A 34 34.20 7.49 24.89
CA ILE A 34 32.86 7.89 25.33
C ILE A 34 32.11 8.59 24.19
N VAL A 35 32.79 9.47 23.45
CA VAL A 35 32.21 10.18 22.30
C VAL A 35 31.83 9.20 21.19
N VAL A 36 32.75 8.30 20.80
CA VAL A 36 32.48 7.31 19.74
C VAL A 36 31.30 6.40 20.10
N LEU A 37 31.25 5.93 21.34
CA LEU A 37 30.21 5.02 21.82
C LEU A 37 28.85 5.72 21.90
N SER A 38 28.81 6.98 22.35
CA SER A 38 27.61 7.80 22.34
C SER A 38 27.08 8.03 20.92
N THR A 39 27.96 8.35 19.96
CA THR A 39 27.59 8.54 18.56
C THR A 39 27.00 7.25 17.96
N MET A 40 27.61 6.09 18.22
CA MET A 40 27.08 4.81 17.72
C MET A 40 25.67 4.51 18.26
N VAL A 41 25.41 4.80 19.53
CA VAL A 41 24.10 4.56 20.15
C VAL A 41 23.03 5.47 19.56
N VAL A 42 23.34 6.75 19.36
CA VAL A 42 22.42 7.70 18.73
C VAL A 42 22.08 7.26 17.29
N ILE A 43 23.08 6.81 16.53
CA ILE A 43 22.86 6.29 15.17
C ILE A 43 21.99 5.03 15.21
N ALA A 44 22.29 4.08 16.10
CA ALA A 44 21.52 2.84 16.22
C ALA A 44 20.06 3.10 16.64
N MET A 45 19.83 4.01 17.59
CA MET A 45 18.47 4.44 17.97
C MET A 45 17.75 5.14 16.83
N GLY A 46 18.44 6.02 16.09
CA GLY A 46 17.88 6.71 14.94
C GLY A 46 17.45 5.74 13.83
N LEU A 47 18.30 4.78 13.50
CA LEU A 47 18.00 3.74 12.52
C LEU A 47 16.88 2.81 12.99
N GLY A 48 16.88 2.41 14.26
CA GLY A 48 15.82 1.59 14.84
C GLY A 48 14.46 2.29 14.85
N LEU A 49 14.43 3.58 15.21
CA LEU A 49 13.21 4.39 15.18
C LEU A 49 12.72 4.59 13.74
N TRP A 50 13.62 4.90 12.81
CA TRP A 50 13.27 5.03 11.40
C TRP A 50 12.69 3.73 10.82
N TYR A 51 13.30 2.59 11.15
CA TYR A 51 12.80 1.28 10.76
C TYR A 51 11.41 0.99 11.34
N LEU A 52 11.18 1.29 12.62
CA LEU A 52 9.87 1.11 13.27
C LEU A 52 8.78 2.00 12.66
N ILE A 53 9.09 3.25 12.33
CA ILE A 53 8.14 4.15 11.67
C ILE A 53 7.81 3.61 10.28
N PHE A 54 8.83 3.29 9.49
CA PHE A 54 8.63 2.85 8.11
C PHE A 54 7.94 1.49 8.01
N HIS A 55 8.25 0.57 8.92
CA HIS A 55 7.66 -0.77 8.95
C HIS A 55 6.31 -0.81 9.68
N GLY A 56 6.15 0.00 10.73
CA GLY A 56 4.90 0.14 11.49
C GLY A 56 3.79 0.83 10.69
N LEU A 57 4.14 1.83 9.87
CA LEU A 57 3.19 2.42 8.92
C LEU A 57 2.71 1.38 7.89
N ARG A 58 3.60 0.53 7.38
CA ARG A 58 3.22 -0.50 6.38
C ARG A 58 2.28 -1.57 6.92
N HIS A 59 2.44 -1.97 8.19
CA HIS A 59 1.59 -3.02 8.78
C HIS A 59 0.18 -2.54 9.18
N THR A 60 0.06 -1.28 9.62
CA THR A 60 -1.27 -0.71 9.93
C THR A 60 -2.11 -0.55 8.66
N VAL A 61 -1.46 -0.28 7.52
CA VAL A 61 -2.11 -0.25 6.20
C VAL A 61 -2.63 -1.63 5.80
N SER A 62 -1.97 -2.73 6.18
CA SER A 62 -2.36 -4.09 5.78
C SER A 62 -3.72 -4.51 6.36
N GLY A 63 -3.94 -4.27 7.66
CA GLY A 63 -5.18 -4.68 8.32
C GLY A 63 -6.43 -3.96 7.79
N ASN A 64 -6.30 -2.69 7.39
CA ASN A 64 -7.40 -1.95 6.77
C ASN A 64 -7.67 -2.40 5.33
N VAL A 65 -6.64 -2.80 4.59
CA VAL A 65 -6.78 -3.32 3.22
C VAL A 65 -7.49 -4.67 3.22
N ASP A 66 -7.22 -5.55 4.18
CA ASP A 66 -7.89 -6.85 4.29
C ASP A 66 -9.40 -6.70 4.54
N LEU A 67 -9.81 -5.82 5.48
CA LEU A 67 -11.22 -5.54 5.74
C LEU A 67 -11.94 -4.91 4.55
N LEU A 68 -11.29 -4.00 3.83
CA LEU A 68 -11.83 -3.44 2.58
C LEU A 68 -11.97 -4.49 1.50
N THR A 69 -11.01 -5.41 1.41
CA THR A 69 -11.04 -6.51 0.45
C THR A 69 -12.24 -7.40 0.69
N ASP A 70 -12.56 -7.75 1.94
CA ASP A 70 -13.74 -8.53 2.29
C ASP A 70 -15.06 -7.81 1.93
N VAL A 71 -15.15 -6.51 2.20
CA VAL A 71 -16.32 -5.70 1.85
C VAL A 71 -16.48 -5.59 0.32
N ILE A 72 -15.38 -5.43 -0.40
CA ILE A 72 -15.37 -5.36 -1.86
C ILE A 72 -15.74 -6.73 -2.47
N ALA A 73 -15.25 -7.83 -1.89
CA ALA A 73 -15.51 -9.18 -2.34
C ALA A 73 -16.99 -9.58 -2.20
N ALA A 74 -17.68 -9.10 -1.15
CA ALA A 74 -19.09 -9.36 -0.91
C ALA A 74 -20.05 -8.57 -1.82
N SER A 75 -19.56 -7.56 -2.55
CA SER A 75 -20.41 -6.74 -3.42
C SER A 75 -20.88 -7.50 -4.67
N PRO A 76 -22.16 -7.35 -5.06
CA PRO A 76 -22.67 -7.94 -6.30
C PRO A 76 -22.19 -7.22 -7.57
N GLU A 77 -21.68 -5.99 -7.46
CA GLU A 77 -21.20 -5.16 -8.56
C GLU A 77 -19.72 -5.40 -8.86
N GLY A 78 -19.26 -5.11 -10.08
CA GLY A 78 -17.87 -5.27 -10.46
C GLY A 78 -17.00 -4.26 -9.72
N ARG A 79 -16.06 -4.74 -8.90
CA ARG A 79 -15.14 -3.86 -8.18
C ARG A 79 -13.69 -4.26 -8.39
N LEU A 80 -12.87 -3.24 -8.63
CA LEU A 80 -11.42 -3.33 -8.77
C LEU A 80 -10.78 -2.31 -7.81
N LEU A 81 -9.72 -2.72 -7.15
CA LEU A 81 -8.89 -1.89 -6.29
C LEU A 81 -7.51 -1.76 -6.95
N THR A 82 -7.07 -0.52 -7.15
CA THR A 82 -5.72 -0.22 -7.65
C THR A 82 -5.01 0.78 -6.74
N THR A 83 -3.69 0.86 -6.84
CA THR A 83 -2.94 1.99 -6.29
C THR A 83 -3.15 3.23 -7.15
N LYS A 84 -2.85 4.42 -6.63
CA LYS A 84 -2.82 5.68 -7.42
C LYS A 84 -1.86 5.60 -8.61
N ASP A 85 -0.78 4.84 -8.47
CA ASP A 85 0.18 4.56 -9.57
C ASP A 85 -0.39 3.62 -10.65
N GLY A 86 -1.66 3.19 -10.54
CA GLY A 86 -2.30 2.30 -11.50
C GLY A 86 -1.92 0.83 -11.37
N ARG A 87 -1.29 0.41 -10.26
CA ARG A 87 -0.98 -1.01 -10.02
C ARG A 87 -2.20 -1.75 -9.49
N PHE A 88 -2.38 -2.98 -9.95
CA PHE A 88 -3.40 -3.88 -9.44
C PHE A 88 -3.18 -4.19 -7.96
N VAL A 89 -4.26 -4.17 -7.17
CA VAL A 89 -4.27 -4.61 -5.77
C VAL A 89 -5.23 -5.79 -5.59
N PHE A 90 -6.50 -5.61 -5.98
CA PHE A 90 -7.53 -6.64 -5.79
C PHE A 90 -8.69 -6.46 -6.78
N SER A 91 -9.39 -7.55 -7.14
CA SER A 91 -10.67 -7.48 -7.86
C SER A 91 -11.63 -8.54 -7.34
N ASN A 92 -12.93 -8.24 -7.31
CA ASN A 92 -13.93 -9.20 -6.87
C ASN A 92 -14.37 -10.14 -8.00
N GLY A 93 -15.08 -11.21 -7.62
CA GLY A 93 -15.57 -12.19 -8.60
C GLY A 93 -16.61 -11.64 -9.59
N ALA A 94 -17.32 -10.57 -9.24
CA ALA A 94 -18.24 -9.90 -10.16
C ALA A 94 -17.48 -9.19 -11.30
N PHE A 95 -16.38 -8.50 -10.98
CA PHE A 95 -15.50 -7.85 -11.96
C PHE A 95 -14.92 -8.88 -12.94
N LEU A 96 -14.38 -9.98 -12.40
CA LEU A 96 -13.83 -11.05 -13.24
C LEU A 96 -14.88 -11.64 -14.19
N ARG A 97 -16.12 -11.83 -13.73
CA ARG A 97 -17.24 -12.31 -14.56
C ARG A 97 -17.69 -11.29 -15.61
N LEU A 98 -17.66 -10.00 -15.31
CA LEU A 98 -18.04 -8.94 -16.26
C LEU A 98 -17.08 -8.87 -17.45
N PHE A 99 -15.80 -9.12 -17.22
CA PHE A 99 -14.75 -9.06 -18.24
C PHE A 99 -14.28 -10.44 -18.72
N ASP A 100 -14.98 -11.52 -18.34
CA ASP A 100 -14.66 -12.91 -18.66
C ASP A 100 -13.18 -13.28 -18.38
N LEU A 101 -12.66 -12.77 -17.27
CA LEU A 101 -11.27 -12.97 -16.88
C LEU A 101 -11.09 -14.28 -16.10
N PRO A 102 -10.03 -15.07 -16.40
CA PRO A 102 -9.74 -16.26 -15.64
C PRO A 102 -9.39 -15.89 -14.19
N SER A 103 -9.95 -16.60 -13.22
CA SER A 103 -9.74 -16.35 -11.78
C SER A 103 -8.27 -16.47 -11.36
N LYS A 104 -7.44 -17.18 -12.14
CA LYS A 104 -6.00 -17.33 -11.93
C LYS A 104 -5.14 -16.23 -12.61
N GLY A 105 -5.74 -15.39 -13.45
CA GLY A 105 -5.09 -14.27 -14.15
C GLY A 105 -5.44 -12.90 -13.55
N ALA A 106 -5.86 -12.88 -12.29
CA ALA A 106 -6.55 -11.78 -11.62
C ALA A 106 -5.76 -10.48 -11.43
N GLY A 107 -4.56 -10.33 -12.00
CA GLY A 107 -3.73 -9.13 -11.86
C GLY A 107 -3.97 -8.03 -12.89
N LYS A 108 -5.02 -8.13 -13.71
CA LYS A 108 -5.28 -7.17 -14.79
C LYS A 108 -6.07 -5.96 -14.29
N THR A 109 -5.58 -4.78 -14.65
CA THR A 109 -6.26 -3.49 -14.41
C THR A 109 -7.20 -3.15 -15.57
N LEU A 110 -8.03 -2.12 -15.41
CA LEU A 110 -8.82 -1.56 -16.52
C LEU A 110 -7.93 -1.15 -17.70
N ARG A 111 -6.73 -0.60 -17.45
CA ARG A 111 -5.79 -0.24 -18.51
C ARG A 111 -5.33 -1.47 -19.31
N ASP A 112 -5.09 -2.59 -18.65
CA ASP A 112 -4.67 -3.84 -19.29
C ASP A 112 -5.80 -4.47 -20.11
N ILE A 113 -7.05 -4.28 -19.69
CA ILE A 113 -8.25 -4.79 -20.39
C ILE A 113 -8.52 -3.97 -21.66
N PHE A 114 -8.37 -2.64 -21.58
CA PHE A 114 -8.68 -1.72 -22.67
C PHE A 114 -7.46 -1.32 -23.49
N THR A 115 -6.38 -2.11 -23.48
CA THR A 115 -5.10 -1.72 -24.11
C THR A 115 -5.21 -1.44 -25.62
N GLU A 116 -6.20 -2.03 -26.30
CA GLU A 116 -6.43 -1.87 -27.74
C GLU A 116 -7.38 -0.70 -28.09
N ASP A 117 -8.03 -0.10 -27.09
CA ASP A 117 -8.96 1.03 -27.27
C ASP A 117 -8.37 2.30 -26.67
N ALA A 118 -7.70 3.09 -27.53
CA ALA A 118 -7.08 4.35 -27.14
C ALA A 118 -8.08 5.36 -26.55
N GLY A 119 -9.33 5.36 -27.01
CA GLY A 119 -10.37 6.26 -26.50
C GLY A 119 -10.85 5.84 -25.11
N ALA A 120 -10.95 4.54 -24.85
CA ALA A 120 -11.22 4.01 -23.52
C ALA A 120 -10.07 4.30 -22.55
N LEU A 121 -8.82 4.15 -22.98
CA LEU A 121 -7.64 4.46 -22.15
C LEU A 121 -7.58 5.93 -21.75
N GLU A 122 -7.81 6.86 -22.69
CA GLU A 122 -7.82 8.30 -22.37
C GLU A 122 -8.89 8.63 -21.33
N LYS A 123 -10.07 8.03 -21.48
CA LYS A 123 -11.19 8.15 -20.53
C LYS A 123 -10.85 7.60 -19.14
N ILE A 124 -10.22 6.42 -19.07
CA ILE A 124 -9.77 5.80 -17.81
C ILE A 124 -8.71 6.67 -17.15
N ASP A 125 -7.78 7.22 -17.91
CA ASP A 125 -6.69 8.05 -17.40
C ASP A 125 -7.20 9.41 -16.90
N ALA A 126 -8.17 10.00 -17.59
CA ALA A 126 -8.86 11.19 -17.11
C ALA A 126 -9.60 10.92 -15.79
N LEU A 127 -10.31 9.80 -15.69
CA LEU A 127 -10.99 9.34 -14.47
C LEU A 127 -10.01 9.15 -13.31
N LEU A 128 -8.91 8.44 -13.56
CA LEU A 128 -7.85 8.21 -12.58
C LEU A 128 -7.31 9.54 -12.06
N LYS A 129 -6.97 10.45 -12.98
CA LYS A 129 -6.44 11.76 -12.64
C LYS A 129 -7.44 12.53 -11.77
N THR A 130 -8.72 12.61 -12.16
CA THR A 130 -9.70 13.32 -11.35
C THR A 130 -9.92 12.66 -9.99
N ALA A 131 -9.97 11.33 -9.90
CA ALA A 131 -10.09 10.63 -8.62
C ALA A 131 -8.88 10.88 -7.70
N VAL A 132 -7.66 10.99 -8.24
CA VAL A 132 -6.44 11.29 -7.47
C VAL A 132 -6.44 12.71 -6.92
N TYR A 133 -6.87 13.70 -7.70
CA TYR A 133 -6.79 15.12 -7.34
C TYR A 133 -8.01 15.65 -6.59
N ASP A 134 -9.21 15.13 -6.90
CA ASP A 134 -10.50 15.64 -6.39
C ASP A 134 -11.11 14.73 -5.30
N GLY A 135 -10.45 13.60 -5.00
CA GLY A 135 -10.85 12.64 -3.95
C GLY A 135 -12.03 11.73 -4.35
N SER A 136 -13.00 12.28 -5.08
CA SER A 136 -14.20 11.56 -5.53
C SER A 136 -14.64 12.08 -6.89
N THR A 137 -14.67 11.22 -7.91
CA THR A 137 -15.43 11.52 -9.12
C THR A 137 -16.84 10.99 -8.99
N GLU A 138 -17.83 11.88 -8.79
CA GLU A 138 -19.23 11.57 -9.18
C GLU A 138 -19.37 11.37 -10.70
N ARG A 139 -18.32 11.71 -11.44
CA ARG A 139 -18.24 11.59 -12.89
C ARG A 139 -18.09 10.12 -13.29
N ARG A 140 -19.16 9.57 -13.87
CA ARG A 140 -19.14 8.27 -14.53
C ARG A 140 -18.65 8.42 -15.96
N VAL A 141 -17.93 7.42 -16.45
CA VAL A 141 -17.56 7.34 -17.86
C VAL A 141 -18.08 6.05 -18.45
N ASP A 142 -18.81 6.19 -19.54
CA ASP A 142 -19.32 5.05 -20.29
C ASP A 142 -18.28 4.60 -21.32
N ILE A 143 -17.92 3.31 -21.21
CA ILE A 143 -16.95 2.64 -22.06
C ILE A 143 -17.61 1.41 -22.66
N ARG A 144 -17.36 1.17 -23.94
CA ARG A 144 -17.82 -0.03 -24.63
C ARG A 144 -16.74 -1.09 -24.54
N THR A 145 -17.11 -2.27 -24.04
CA THR A 145 -16.22 -3.44 -24.01
C THR A 145 -15.97 -4.00 -25.41
N GLY A 146 -14.90 -4.78 -25.58
CA GLY A 146 -14.66 -5.55 -26.81
C GLY A 146 -15.80 -6.53 -27.15
N THR A 147 -16.58 -6.94 -26.15
CA THR A 147 -17.82 -7.76 -26.34
C THR A 147 -19.02 -6.95 -26.84
N GLY A 148 -18.87 -5.63 -26.99
CA GLY A 148 -19.92 -4.72 -27.48
C GLY A 148 -20.86 -4.18 -26.40
N ARG A 149 -20.73 -4.62 -25.14
CA ARG A 149 -21.52 -4.16 -23.99
C ARG A 149 -21.05 -2.78 -23.51
N TRP A 150 -21.99 -1.92 -23.13
CA TRP A 150 -21.71 -0.65 -22.47
C TRP A 150 -21.58 -0.86 -20.96
N LEU A 151 -20.54 -0.28 -20.36
CA LEU A 151 -20.30 -0.28 -18.93
C LEU A 151 -20.11 1.16 -18.47
N SER A 152 -20.66 1.49 -17.29
CA SER A 152 -20.50 2.79 -16.67
C SER A 152 -19.48 2.65 -15.55
N ILE A 153 -18.33 3.31 -15.69
CA ILE A 153 -17.21 3.18 -14.77
C ILE A 153 -17.11 4.42 -13.90
N LEU A 154 -16.97 4.21 -12.60
CA LEU A 154 -16.71 5.25 -11.61
C LEU A 154 -15.41 4.93 -10.87
N ALA A 155 -14.63 5.97 -10.55
CA ALA A 155 -13.44 5.87 -9.72
C ALA A 155 -13.62 6.71 -8.45
N HIS A 156 -13.20 6.17 -7.31
CA HIS A 156 -13.28 6.85 -6.02
C HIS A 156 -11.99 6.60 -5.24
N SER A 157 -11.37 7.66 -4.72
CA SER A 157 -10.24 7.50 -3.80
C SER A 157 -10.78 7.26 -2.40
N VAL A 158 -10.11 6.43 -1.61
CA VAL A 158 -10.56 6.10 -0.26
C VAL A 158 -9.87 7.04 0.72
N ASP A 159 -10.60 7.91 1.40
CA ASP A 159 -10.03 8.88 2.35
C ASP A 159 -9.19 8.21 3.46
N VAL A 160 -9.62 7.03 3.90
CA VAL A 160 -8.95 6.24 4.95
C VAL A 160 -7.64 5.60 4.43
N LEU A 161 -7.48 5.47 3.12
CA LEU A 161 -6.36 4.83 2.43
C LEU A 161 -6.00 5.65 1.19
N PRO A 162 -5.29 6.78 1.38
CA PRO A 162 -5.12 7.79 0.34
C PRO A 162 -4.33 7.29 -0.87
N ASP A 163 -3.66 6.13 -0.80
CA ASP A 163 -2.91 5.56 -1.92
C ASP A 163 -3.74 4.61 -2.80
N TYR A 164 -5.01 4.40 -2.47
CA TYR A 164 -5.87 3.41 -3.12
C TYR A 164 -7.08 4.04 -3.81
N ILE A 165 -7.48 3.42 -4.92
CA ILE A 165 -8.62 3.81 -5.73
C ILE A 165 -9.51 2.60 -5.94
N ILE A 166 -10.80 2.76 -5.65
CA ILE A 166 -11.84 1.80 -5.93
C ILE A 166 -12.51 2.17 -7.24
N TRP A 167 -12.57 1.21 -8.15
CA TRP A 167 -13.29 1.28 -9.40
C TRP A 167 -14.59 0.51 -9.27
N TYR A 168 -15.68 1.13 -9.71
CA TYR A 168 -17.01 0.53 -9.77
C TYR A 168 -17.40 0.35 -11.23
N VAL A 169 -17.83 -0.87 -11.59
CA VAL A 169 -18.14 -1.29 -12.95
C VAL A 169 -19.44 -2.10 -13.00
#